data_AF-A0A2D6Y956-F1
#
_entry.id   AF-A0A2D6Y956-F1
#
_cell.length_a   1.000
_cell.length_b   1.000
_cell.length_c   1.000
_cell.angle_alpha   90.00
_cell.angle_beta   90.00
_cell.angle_gamma   90.00
#
_symmetry.space_group_name_H-M   'P 1'
#
loop_
_entity.id
_entity.type
_entity.pdbx_description
1 polymer ?
#
loop_
_entity_poly.entity_id
_entity_poly.type
_entity_poly.pdbx_seq_one_letter_code
_entity_poly.pdbx_strand_id
1 'polypeptide(L)'
;MFNPDKNLVIMAGGSSSRMKHSLADSNLNKDLIQKALKVHKALITLGKKKLPLLYYLLQNALQAGYQNIYLIVGENDTHFNQWHNSLSKDDPLRKLFFFWVYQKIPSGYTKPLGTADALCQALMQYPLLQKQSFTVCNGDNLYDVKSFRKLLASRTVPHAMMGYDRGGLRFDQQRIAKFALIKTDAENYLTGIIEKPTLTEMDEYADKRGILRVSMNIFSFFGNEIFPYLKHCPLHPERQEKELPTAVRNCLADHPKSIRMFPIKKHLPDLTQAEDIKEFDD
;
A
#
# COMPACT_ATOMS: atom_id res chain seq x y z
N MET A 1 -14.26 22.77 0.82
CA MET A 1 -14.43 21.31 0.74
C MET A 1 -13.31 20.76 -0.15
N PHE A 2 -12.54 19.80 0.33
CA PHE A 2 -11.45 19.16 -0.41
C PHE A 2 -12.02 18.06 -1.31
N ASN A 3 -11.68 18.09 -2.59
CA ASN A 3 -12.11 17.12 -3.60
C ASN A 3 -10.89 16.35 -4.11
N PRO A 4 -10.73 15.07 -3.75
CA PRO A 4 -9.59 14.27 -4.18
C PRO A 4 -9.53 14.10 -5.71
N ASP A 5 -8.31 14.24 -6.25
CA ASP A 5 -7.95 13.90 -7.61
C ASP A 5 -7.94 12.37 -7.78
N LYS A 6 -8.20 11.93 -9.01
CA LYS A 6 -8.36 10.51 -9.37
C LYS A 6 -7.03 9.80 -9.62
N ASN A 7 -6.01 10.13 -8.82
CA ASN A 7 -4.65 9.59 -8.87
C ASN A 7 -4.48 8.45 -7.86
N LEU A 8 -4.01 7.30 -8.33
CA LEU A 8 -3.65 6.16 -7.49
C LEU A 8 -2.16 5.83 -7.68
N VAL A 9 -1.41 5.80 -6.60
CA VAL A 9 -0.01 5.38 -6.52
C VAL A 9 0.04 3.99 -5.91
N ILE A 10 0.57 3.00 -6.63
CA ILE A 10 0.65 1.61 -6.17
C ILE A 10 2.11 1.25 -5.94
N MET A 11 2.45 0.83 -4.71
CA MET A 11 3.79 0.38 -4.36
C MET A 11 3.99 -1.09 -4.69
N ALA A 12 4.69 -1.37 -5.78
CA ALA A 12 4.95 -2.72 -6.30
C ALA A 12 6.44 -2.95 -6.64
N GLY A 13 7.36 -2.27 -5.95
CA GLY A 13 8.81 -2.40 -6.12
C GLY A 13 9.50 -3.37 -5.16
N GLY A 14 8.75 -4.08 -4.31
CA GLY A 14 9.30 -4.95 -3.28
C GLY A 14 9.99 -6.20 -3.83
N SER A 15 11.05 -6.69 -3.19
CA SER A 15 11.80 -7.86 -3.66
C SER A 15 11.05 -9.20 -3.58
N SER A 16 9.82 -9.21 -3.04
CA SER A 16 9.02 -10.41 -2.76
C SER A 16 9.73 -11.48 -1.92
N SER A 17 10.80 -11.12 -1.19
CA SER A 17 11.70 -12.07 -0.52
C SER A 17 10.99 -13.06 0.40
N ARG A 18 10.06 -12.58 1.24
CA ARG A 18 9.26 -13.41 2.14
C ARG A 18 8.47 -14.49 1.40
N MET A 19 7.78 -14.09 0.33
CA MET A 19 7.02 -15.01 -0.52
C MET A 19 7.95 -15.99 -1.24
N LYS A 20 9.10 -15.54 -1.74
CA LYS A 20 10.09 -16.43 -2.38
C LYS A 20 10.62 -17.48 -1.42
N HIS A 21 10.85 -17.12 -0.16
CA HIS A 21 11.21 -18.06 0.89
C HIS A 21 10.07 -19.04 1.20
N SER A 22 8.83 -18.57 1.42
CA SER A 22 7.70 -19.46 1.70
C SER A 22 7.36 -20.39 0.52
N LEU A 23 7.59 -19.94 -0.72
CA LEU A 23 7.39 -20.77 -1.91
C LEU A 23 8.30 -22.00 -1.95
N ALA A 24 9.52 -21.89 -1.40
CA ALA A 24 10.46 -23.01 -1.33
C ALA A 24 9.95 -24.15 -0.43
N ASP A 25 9.17 -23.80 0.60
CA ASP A 25 8.62 -24.75 1.58
C ASP A 25 7.14 -25.12 1.31
N SER A 26 6.56 -24.61 0.21
CA SER A 26 5.13 -24.79 -0.09
C SER A 26 4.84 -26.07 -0.88
N ASN A 27 3.70 -26.71 -0.62
CA ASN A 27 3.16 -27.82 -1.42
C ASN A 27 2.46 -27.38 -2.72
N LEU A 28 2.79 -26.20 -3.25
CA LEU A 28 2.23 -25.68 -4.51
C LEU A 28 2.85 -26.40 -5.72
N ASN A 29 2.17 -26.34 -6.86
CA ASN A 29 2.66 -26.93 -8.11
C ASN A 29 4.04 -26.32 -8.48
N LYS A 30 5.03 -27.18 -8.79
CA LYS A 30 6.40 -26.80 -9.15
C LYS A 30 6.48 -25.79 -10.31
N ASP A 31 5.56 -25.86 -11.28
CA ASP A 31 5.50 -24.89 -12.38
C ASP A 31 5.02 -23.51 -11.93
N LEU A 32 4.13 -23.47 -10.94
CA LEU A 32 3.61 -22.25 -10.34
C LEU A 32 4.67 -21.59 -9.46
N ILE A 33 5.44 -22.39 -8.71
CA ILE A 33 6.60 -21.95 -7.93
C ILE A 33 7.68 -21.35 -8.84
N GLN A 34 8.07 -22.06 -9.92
CA GLN A 34 9.10 -21.55 -10.84
C GLN A 34 8.69 -20.23 -11.53
N LYS A 35 7.39 -20.07 -11.86
CA LYS A 35 6.87 -18.81 -12.38
C LYS A 35 6.89 -17.72 -11.30
N ALA A 36 6.35 -17.99 -10.11
CA ALA A 36 6.29 -17.04 -9.01
C ALA A 36 7.68 -16.57 -8.51
N LEU A 37 8.72 -17.39 -8.65
CA LEU A 37 10.11 -17.00 -8.35
C LEU A 37 10.70 -16.00 -9.37
N LYS A 38 10.22 -16.03 -10.62
CA LYS A 38 10.73 -15.23 -11.75
C LYS A 38 9.99 -13.90 -11.94
N VAL A 39 8.74 -13.78 -11.49
CA VAL A 39 7.94 -12.54 -11.61
C VAL A 39 7.78 -11.84 -10.26
N HIS A 40 7.50 -10.53 -10.26
CA HIS A 40 7.14 -9.81 -9.04
C HIS A 40 5.79 -10.31 -8.49
N LYS A 41 5.62 -10.39 -7.16
CA LYS A 41 4.43 -11.01 -6.52
C LYS A 41 3.08 -10.42 -6.94
N ALA A 42 3.02 -9.12 -7.19
CA ALA A 42 1.81 -8.46 -7.67
C ALA A 42 1.34 -8.96 -9.06
N LEU A 43 2.23 -9.64 -9.80
CA LEU A 43 1.97 -10.31 -11.08
C LEU A 43 1.76 -11.83 -10.95
N ILE A 44 1.75 -12.39 -9.73
CA ILE A 44 1.38 -13.80 -9.54
C ILE A 44 -0.08 -13.97 -9.91
N THR A 45 -0.33 -14.85 -10.87
CA THR A 45 -1.66 -15.16 -11.39
C THR A 45 -2.47 -15.95 -10.37
N LEU A 46 -3.71 -15.54 -10.15
CA LEU A 46 -4.60 -16.07 -9.13
C LEU A 46 -5.87 -16.64 -9.76
N GLY A 47 -6.40 -17.68 -9.13
CA GLY A 47 -7.69 -18.29 -9.46
C GLY A 47 -7.76 -18.91 -10.86
N LYS A 48 -8.96 -19.40 -11.19
CA LYS A 48 -9.22 -20.09 -12.47
C LYS A 48 -8.95 -19.21 -13.70
N LYS A 49 -9.13 -17.89 -13.57
CA LYS A 49 -8.91 -16.91 -14.64
C LYS A 49 -7.41 -16.61 -14.88
N LYS A 50 -6.52 -17.04 -13.99
CA LYS A 50 -5.07 -16.81 -14.07
C LYS A 50 -4.71 -15.34 -14.29
N LEU A 51 -5.38 -14.45 -13.56
CA LEU A 51 -5.13 -13.01 -13.60
C LEU A 51 -4.36 -12.58 -12.35
N PRO A 52 -3.42 -11.62 -12.45
CA PRO A 52 -2.62 -11.24 -11.31
C PRO A 52 -3.40 -10.45 -10.25
N LEU A 53 -2.95 -10.44 -8.99
CA LEU A 53 -3.53 -9.61 -7.92
C LEU A 53 -3.67 -8.14 -8.36
N LEU A 54 -2.64 -7.62 -9.03
CA LEU A 54 -2.65 -6.26 -9.56
C LEU A 54 -3.83 -6.00 -10.49
N TYR A 55 -4.25 -6.99 -11.30
CA TYR A 55 -5.41 -6.86 -12.18
C TYR A 55 -6.68 -6.60 -11.37
N TYR A 56 -6.94 -7.41 -10.35
CA TYR A 56 -8.12 -7.25 -9.49
C TYR A 56 -8.08 -5.93 -8.71
N LEU A 57 -6.90 -5.53 -8.23
CA LEU A 57 -6.72 -4.25 -7.57
C LEU A 57 -7.05 -3.07 -8.49
N LEU A 58 -6.57 -3.12 -9.75
CA LEU A 58 -6.83 -2.09 -10.76
C LEU A 58 -8.31 -2.09 -11.20
N GLN A 59 -8.96 -3.25 -11.27
CA GLN A 59 -10.40 -3.32 -11.51
C GLN A 59 -11.18 -2.62 -10.39
N ASN A 60 -10.81 -2.86 -9.12
CA ASN A 60 -11.44 -2.20 -7.98
C ASN A 60 -11.22 -0.68 -8.02
N ALA A 61 -10.01 -0.24 -8.39
CA ALA A 61 -9.68 1.17 -8.54
C ALA A 61 -10.48 1.84 -9.67
N LEU A 62 -10.56 1.21 -10.84
CA LEU A 62 -11.36 1.67 -11.98
C LEU A 62 -12.84 1.79 -11.60
N GLN A 63 -13.41 0.77 -10.94
CA GLN A 63 -14.79 0.79 -10.49
C GLN A 63 -15.06 1.85 -9.40
N ALA A 64 -14.04 2.20 -8.62
CA ALA A 64 -14.12 3.28 -7.64
C ALA A 64 -14.01 4.68 -8.26
N GLY A 65 -13.54 4.79 -9.51
CA GLY A 65 -13.45 6.04 -10.26
C GLY A 65 -12.05 6.63 -10.36
N TYR A 66 -10.99 5.89 -9.99
CA TYR A 66 -9.62 6.29 -10.30
C TYR A 66 -9.36 6.26 -11.81
N GLN A 67 -8.44 7.09 -12.28
CA GLN A 67 -8.12 7.25 -13.70
C GLN A 67 -6.62 7.16 -13.97
N ASN A 68 -5.80 7.80 -13.13
CA ASN A 68 -4.35 7.83 -13.30
C ASN A 68 -3.69 6.86 -12.31
N ILE A 69 -2.88 5.95 -12.84
CA ILE A 69 -2.18 4.90 -12.08
C ILE A 69 -0.68 5.16 -12.16
N TYR A 70 -0.08 5.48 -11.03
CA TYR A 70 1.36 5.60 -10.86
C TYR A 70 1.88 4.31 -10.21
N LEU A 71 2.49 3.45 -10.99
CA LEU A 71 2.95 2.14 -10.52
C LEU A 71 4.44 2.23 -10.19
N ILE A 72 4.75 2.15 -8.90
CA ILE A 72 6.13 2.14 -8.40
C ILE A 72 6.67 0.71 -8.52
N VAL A 73 7.71 0.54 -9.30
CA VAL A 73 8.36 -0.73 -9.59
C VAL A 73 9.86 -0.66 -9.27
N GLY A 74 10.54 -1.80 -9.25
CA GLY A 74 12.00 -1.82 -9.07
C GLY A 74 12.72 -1.14 -10.25
N GLU A 75 13.92 -0.60 -10.00
CA GLU A 75 14.70 0.20 -10.97
C GLU A 75 14.81 -0.41 -12.37
N ASN A 76 14.99 -1.73 -12.45
CA ASN A 76 15.16 -2.47 -13.71
C ASN A 76 13.95 -3.34 -14.10
N ASP A 77 12.79 -3.15 -13.45
CA ASP A 77 11.63 -3.99 -13.74
C ASP A 77 10.98 -3.59 -15.08
N THR A 78 10.79 -4.59 -15.94
CA THR A 78 10.06 -4.44 -17.22
C THR A 78 8.79 -5.27 -17.26
N HIS A 79 8.58 -6.16 -16.29
CA HIS A 79 7.51 -7.15 -16.29
C HIS A 79 6.13 -6.49 -16.18
N PHE A 80 5.98 -5.44 -15.39
CA PHE A 80 4.69 -4.77 -15.27
C PHE A 80 4.28 -4.07 -16.56
N ASN A 81 5.22 -3.43 -17.26
CA ASN A 81 4.94 -2.79 -18.55
C ASN A 81 4.61 -3.85 -19.62
N GLN A 82 5.37 -4.95 -19.66
CA GLN A 82 5.09 -6.07 -20.55
C GLN A 82 3.70 -6.67 -20.28
N TRP A 83 3.34 -6.89 -19.02
CA TRP A 83 2.02 -7.37 -18.62
C TRP A 83 0.91 -6.38 -19.03
N HIS A 84 1.09 -5.08 -18.78
CA HIS A 84 0.13 -4.08 -19.23
C HIS A 84 -0.03 -4.09 -20.77
N ASN A 85 1.06 -4.26 -21.51
CA ASN A 85 1.04 -4.29 -22.97
C ASN A 85 0.43 -5.58 -23.53
N SER A 86 0.42 -6.68 -22.76
CA SER A 86 -0.20 -7.94 -23.17
C SER A 86 -1.71 -7.99 -22.98
N LEU A 87 -2.31 -7.05 -22.24
CA LEU A 87 -3.77 -6.94 -22.12
C LEU A 87 -4.42 -6.78 -23.50
N SER A 88 -5.64 -7.31 -23.67
CA SER A 88 -6.36 -7.12 -24.92
C SER A 88 -6.73 -5.64 -25.14
N LYS A 89 -7.08 -5.27 -26.38
CA LYS A 89 -7.46 -3.88 -26.70
C LYS A 89 -8.81 -3.49 -26.07
N ASP A 90 -9.68 -4.46 -25.86
CA ASP A 90 -11.00 -4.33 -25.25
C ASP A 90 -10.99 -4.51 -23.72
N ASP A 91 -9.83 -4.80 -23.12
CA ASP A 91 -9.70 -4.95 -21.68
C ASP A 91 -10.15 -3.68 -20.94
N PRO A 92 -11.02 -3.77 -19.91
CA PRO A 92 -11.50 -2.60 -19.17
C PRO A 92 -10.38 -1.73 -18.59
N LEU A 93 -9.23 -2.31 -18.24
CA LEU A 93 -8.09 -1.57 -17.70
C LEU A 93 -7.44 -0.63 -18.72
N ARG A 94 -7.75 -0.76 -20.02
CA ARG A 94 -7.35 0.21 -21.06
C ARG A 94 -7.94 1.60 -20.86
N LYS A 95 -8.93 1.75 -19.98
CA LYS A 95 -9.51 3.05 -19.58
C LYS A 95 -8.66 3.81 -18.57
N LEU A 96 -7.64 3.17 -17.98
CA LEU A 96 -6.72 3.79 -17.03
C LEU A 96 -5.48 4.34 -17.74
N PHE A 97 -4.96 5.45 -17.25
CA PHE A 97 -3.68 6.02 -17.70
C PHE A 97 -2.56 5.52 -16.78
N PHE A 98 -1.55 4.87 -17.34
CA PHE A 98 -0.44 4.30 -16.58
C PHE A 98 0.81 5.17 -16.66
N PHE A 99 1.44 5.38 -15.50
CA PHE A 99 2.68 6.10 -15.30
C PHE A 99 3.64 5.20 -14.52
N TRP A 100 4.82 4.95 -15.08
CA TRP A 100 5.82 4.07 -14.50
C TRP A 100 6.77 4.87 -13.61
N VAL A 101 6.87 4.49 -12.32
CA VAL A 101 7.82 5.09 -11.38
C VAL A 101 8.87 4.03 -11.05
N TYR A 102 10.13 4.34 -11.31
CA TYR A 102 11.24 3.42 -11.04
C TYR A 102 11.89 3.77 -9.72
N GLN A 103 11.75 2.91 -8.71
CA GLN A 103 12.41 3.10 -7.42
C GLN A 103 13.89 2.71 -7.55
N LYS A 104 14.74 3.73 -7.59
CA LYS A 104 16.20 3.59 -7.64
C LYS A 104 16.77 3.25 -6.27
N ILE A 105 17.86 2.50 -6.26
CA ILE A 105 18.65 2.27 -5.05
C ILE A 105 19.70 3.39 -4.93
N PRO A 106 19.68 4.22 -3.87
CA PRO A 106 20.65 5.29 -3.73
C PRO A 106 22.09 4.76 -3.62
N SER A 107 23.04 5.55 -4.12
CA SER A 107 24.48 5.22 -4.02
C SER A 107 24.87 4.95 -2.57
N GLY A 108 25.64 3.88 -2.35
CA GLY A 108 26.05 3.43 -1.01
C GLY A 108 25.07 2.49 -0.31
N TYR A 109 23.92 2.18 -0.93
CA TYR A 109 22.96 1.20 -0.42
C TYR A 109 22.83 -0.02 -1.33
N THR A 110 22.48 -1.16 -0.75
CA THR A 110 22.30 -2.44 -1.45
C THR A 110 20.84 -2.83 -1.64
N LYS A 111 19.92 -2.10 -1.02
CA LYS A 111 18.46 -2.32 -1.09
C LYS A 111 17.70 -0.99 -1.19
N PRO A 112 16.45 -0.99 -1.67
CA PRO A 112 15.59 0.20 -1.60
C PRO A 112 15.45 0.71 -0.16
N LEU A 113 15.37 2.04 0.00
CA LEU A 113 15.30 2.67 1.32
C LEU A 113 13.92 2.61 1.98
N GLY A 114 12.97 1.83 1.47
CA GLY A 114 11.65 1.65 2.10
C GLY A 114 10.52 2.45 1.45
N THR A 115 9.35 2.44 2.10
CA THR A 115 8.07 2.91 1.54
C THR A 115 7.95 4.43 1.44
N ALA A 116 8.49 5.18 2.41
CA ALA A 116 8.51 6.64 2.31
C ALA A 116 9.42 7.11 1.17
N ASP A 117 10.56 6.43 0.97
CA ASP A 117 11.48 6.69 -0.13
C ASP A 117 10.84 6.39 -1.48
N ALA A 118 10.16 5.23 -1.61
CA ALA A 118 9.42 4.85 -2.81
C ALA A 118 8.43 5.95 -3.24
N LEU A 119 7.63 6.43 -2.29
CA LEU A 119 6.65 7.48 -2.55
C LEU A 119 7.31 8.84 -2.83
N CYS A 120 8.40 9.18 -2.13
CA CYS A 120 9.19 10.38 -2.41
C CYS A 120 9.69 10.38 -3.85
N GLN A 121 10.26 9.25 -4.32
CA GLN A 121 10.74 9.11 -5.69
C GLN A 121 9.60 9.23 -6.71
N ALA A 122 8.40 8.74 -6.41
CA ALA A 122 7.22 8.95 -7.26
C ALA A 122 6.89 10.44 -7.42
N LEU A 123 6.87 11.19 -6.33
CA LEU A 123 6.59 12.63 -6.35
C LEU A 123 7.72 13.43 -7.02
N MET A 124 8.95 12.95 -6.97
CA MET A 124 10.09 13.56 -7.69
C MET A 124 10.03 13.29 -9.20
N GLN A 125 9.70 12.06 -9.62
CA GLN A 125 9.59 11.67 -11.03
C GLN A 125 8.34 12.27 -11.69
N TYR A 126 7.26 12.46 -10.93
CA TYR A 126 6.03 13.08 -11.39
C TYR A 126 5.64 14.26 -10.50
N PRO A 127 6.24 15.46 -10.70
CA PRO A 127 6.02 16.63 -9.85
C PRO A 127 4.56 17.11 -9.76
N LEU A 128 3.69 16.70 -10.69
CA LEU A 128 2.25 16.95 -10.59
C LEU A 128 1.66 16.36 -9.30
N LEU A 129 2.15 15.20 -8.85
CA LEU A 129 1.73 14.57 -7.59
C LEU A 129 2.09 15.42 -6.35
N GLN A 130 3.01 16.39 -6.45
CA GLN A 130 3.28 17.34 -5.37
C GLN A 130 2.24 18.47 -5.31
N LYS A 131 1.48 18.71 -6.39
CA LYS A 131 0.48 19.78 -6.48
C LYS A 131 -0.95 19.26 -6.43
N GLN A 132 -1.11 17.94 -6.51
CA GLN A 132 -2.39 17.25 -6.51
C GLN A 132 -2.48 16.30 -5.33
N SER A 133 -3.69 15.82 -5.09
CA SER A 133 -3.91 14.70 -4.20
C SER A 133 -3.76 13.38 -4.93
N PHE A 134 -3.54 12.33 -4.15
CA PHE A 134 -3.44 10.96 -4.65
C PHE A 134 -3.74 9.99 -3.51
N THR A 135 -4.21 8.81 -3.87
CA THR A 135 -4.23 7.68 -2.95
C THR A 135 -2.98 6.85 -3.17
N VAL A 136 -2.29 6.44 -2.12
CA VAL A 136 -1.20 5.47 -2.15
C VAL A 136 -1.65 4.18 -1.47
N CYS A 137 -1.26 3.03 -2.04
CA CYS A 137 -1.54 1.72 -1.46
C CYS A 137 -0.44 0.71 -1.79
N ASN A 138 -0.38 -0.41 -1.07
CA ASN A 138 0.51 -1.51 -1.47
C ASN A 138 -0.05 -2.24 -2.70
N GLY A 139 0.83 -2.77 -3.56
CA GLY A 139 0.45 -3.58 -4.72
C GLY A 139 0.21 -5.06 -4.42
N ASP A 140 0.43 -5.48 -3.18
CA ASP A 140 0.26 -6.86 -2.69
C ASP A 140 -0.97 -7.04 -1.78
N ASN A 141 -1.79 -6.00 -1.62
CA ASN A 141 -3.06 -6.03 -0.87
C ASN A 141 -4.24 -5.83 -1.83
N LEU A 142 -5.34 -6.58 -1.65
CA LEU A 142 -6.56 -6.42 -2.45
C LEU A 142 -7.57 -5.50 -1.78
N TYR A 143 -7.33 -4.18 -1.83
CA TYR A 143 -8.28 -3.20 -1.31
C TYR A 143 -9.58 -3.20 -2.11
N ASP A 144 -10.70 -3.03 -1.41
CA ASP A 144 -12.02 -3.07 -2.04
C ASP A 144 -12.48 -1.71 -2.59
N VAL A 145 -13.45 -1.78 -3.49
CA VAL A 145 -14.05 -0.62 -4.15
C VAL A 145 -14.61 0.38 -3.14
N LYS A 146 -15.17 -0.10 -2.02
CA LYS A 146 -15.77 0.76 -0.99
C LYS A 146 -14.71 1.61 -0.30
N SER A 147 -13.57 1.01 0.05
CA SER A 147 -12.42 1.70 0.65
C SER A 147 -11.87 2.75 -0.30
N PHE A 148 -11.68 2.37 -1.57
CA PHE A 148 -11.23 3.29 -2.62
C PHE A 148 -12.17 4.47 -2.85
N ARG A 149 -13.49 4.23 -2.93
CA ARG A 149 -14.51 5.29 -3.04
C ARG A 149 -14.51 6.20 -1.82
N LYS A 150 -14.32 5.64 -0.63
CA LYS A 150 -14.28 6.42 0.61
C LYS A 150 -13.11 7.40 0.62
N LEU A 151 -11.96 6.99 0.09
CA LEU A 151 -10.78 7.84 -0.03
C LEU A 151 -10.88 8.89 -1.14
N LEU A 152 -11.69 8.65 -2.17
CA LEU A 152 -12.02 9.63 -3.23
C LEU A 152 -13.17 10.57 -2.88
N ALA A 153 -13.93 10.29 -1.82
CA ALA A 153 -15.06 11.13 -1.45
C ALA A 153 -14.59 12.51 -0.94
N SER A 154 -15.37 13.54 -1.28
CA SER A 154 -15.16 14.91 -0.79
C SER A 154 -15.13 14.94 0.74
N ARG A 155 -14.23 15.75 1.30
CA ARG A 155 -14.00 15.83 2.74
C ARG A 155 -13.57 17.24 3.18
N THR A 156 -13.47 17.45 4.48
CA THR A 156 -13.08 18.74 5.07
C THR A 156 -11.57 18.89 5.27
N VAL A 157 -10.82 17.80 5.23
CA VAL A 157 -9.37 17.76 5.49
C VAL A 157 -8.61 17.16 4.31
N PRO A 158 -7.33 17.54 4.09
CA PRO A 158 -6.58 17.18 2.89
C PRO A 158 -6.21 15.70 2.85
N HIS A 159 -6.07 15.05 4.01
CA HIS A 159 -5.60 13.67 4.08
C HIS A 159 -6.68 12.72 4.62
N ALA A 160 -6.59 11.45 4.22
CA ALA A 160 -7.39 10.39 4.82
C ALA A 160 -6.69 9.04 4.77
N MET A 161 -7.20 8.08 5.54
CA MET A 161 -6.77 6.68 5.48
C MET A 161 -7.89 5.72 5.87
N MET A 162 -7.71 4.44 5.56
CA MET A 162 -8.56 3.37 6.10
C MET A 162 -7.91 2.75 7.34
N GLY A 163 -8.65 2.70 8.44
CA GLY A 163 -8.21 2.04 9.68
C GLY A 163 -8.88 0.68 9.85
N TYR A 164 -8.11 -0.39 9.70
CA TYR A 164 -8.63 -1.76 9.76
C TYR A 164 -8.75 -2.23 11.21
N ASP A 165 -9.94 -2.69 11.58
CA ASP A 165 -10.17 -3.40 12.84
C ASP A 165 -9.38 -4.71 12.83
N ARG A 166 -8.56 -4.90 13.87
CA ARG A 166 -7.73 -6.09 14.08
C ARG A 166 -8.50 -7.40 13.97
N GLY A 167 -9.70 -7.47 14.55
CA GLY A 167 -10.57 -8.64 14.49
C GLY A 167 -11.18 -8.86 13.11
N GLY A 168 -11.34 -7.78 12.32
CA GLY A 168 -11.74 -7.85 10.92
C GLY A 168 -10.68 -8.48 10.02
N LEU A 169 -9.39 -8.23 10.28
CA LEU A 169 -8.28 -8.70 9.43
C LEU A 169 -8.06 -10.22 9.47
N ARG A 170 -8.50 -10.92 10.53
CA ARG A 170 -8.34 -12.38 10.67
C ARG A 170 -6.90 -12.90 10.61
N PHE A 171 -5.91 -12.04 10.83
CA PHE A 171 -4.51 -12.45 10.97
C PHE A 171 -4.19 -12.93 12.38
N ASP A 172 -3.09 -13.66 12.58
CA ASP A 172 -2.57 -13.97 13.91
C ASP A 172 -1.88 -12.74 14.56
N GLN A 173 -1.53 -12.85 15.84
CA GLN A 173 -0.90 -11.74 16.57
C GLN A 173 0.51 -11.41 16.05
N GLN A 174 1.29 -12.40 15.64
CA GLN A 174 2.64 -12.21 15.12
C GLN A 174 2.64 -11.47 13.79
N ARG A 175 1.64 -11.72 12.93
CA ARG A 175 1.43 -11.01 11.66
C ARG A 175 1.01 -9.57 11.91
N ILE A 176 0.26 -9.32 12.97
CA ILE A 176 -0.21 -7.97 13.31
C ILE A 176 0.90 -7.08 13.87
N ALA A 177 1.82 -7.66 14.65
CA ALA A 177 3.03 -6.98 15.10
C ALA A 177 3.96 -6.54 13.94
N LYS A 178 3.70 -7.00 12.70
CA LYS A 178 4.45 -6.58 11.51
C LYS A 178 3.85 -5.37 10.80
N PHE A 179 2.66 -4.91 11.20
CA PHE A 179 1.98 -3.77 10.59
C PHE A 179 2.02 -2.55 11.50
N ALA A 180 1.67 -1.40 10.94
CA ALA A 180 1.50 -0.20 11.74
C ALA A 180 0.19 -0.22 12.54
N LEU A 181 0.23 0.15 13.81
CA LEU A 181 -0.94 0.47 14.61
C LEU A 181 -1.29 1.96 14.51
N ILE A 182 -2.57 2.27 14.62
CA ILE A 182 -3.06 3.66 14.58
C ILE A 182 -3.92 4.00 15.79
N LYS A 183 -3.87 5.27 16.18
CA LYS A 183 -4.69 5.86 17.23
C LYS A 183 -5.49 7.01 16.66
N THR A 184 -6.73 7.17 17.11
CA THR A 184 -7.61 8.26 16.67
C THR A 184 -8.28 8.95 17.84
N ASP A 185 -8.71 10.18 17.63
CA ASP A 185 -9.63 10.86 18.54
C ASP A 185 -11.08 10.37 18.38
N ALA A 186 -12.00 10.94 19.17
CA ALA A 186 -13.42 10.59 19.15
C ALA A 186 -14.11 10.96 17.82
N GLU A 187 -13.53 11.89 17.05
CA GLU A 187 -14.04 12.31 15.76
C GLU A 187 -13.49 11.44 14.61
N ASN A 188 -12.57 10.51 14.87
CA ASN A 188 -11.81 9.71 13.90
C ASN A 188 -10.76 10.52 13.10
N TYR A 189 -10.13 11.51 13.71
CA TYR A 189 -8.86 12.02 13.21
C TYR A 189 -7.70 11.19 13.75
N LEU A 190 -6.72 10.90 12.89
CA LEU A 190 -5.50 10.22 13.30
C LEU A 190 -4.74 11.09 14.31
N THR A 191 -4.36 10.51 15.44
CA THR A 191 -3.57 11.15 16.50
C THR A 191 -2.25 10.44 16.76
N GLY A 192 -2.09 9.21 16.27
CA GLY A 192 -0.86 8.45 16.37
C GLY A 192 -0.78 7.34 15.34
N ILE A 193 0.43 7.01 14.92
CA ILE A 193 0.73 5.87 14.07
C ILE A 193 2.12 5.33 14.43
N ILE A 194 2.24 4.00 14.50
CA ILE A 194 3.51 3.32 14.80
C ILE A 194 3.71 2.07 13.98
N GLU A 195 4.82 1.99 13.25
CA GLU A 195 5.22 0.83 12.46
C GLU A 195 5.93 -0.21 13.33
N LYS A 196 5.45 -1.45 13.27
CA LYS A 196 6.02 -2.62 13.98
C LYS A 196 6.23 -2.36 15.47
N PRO A 197 5.14 -2.05 16.22
CA PRO A 197 5.24 -1.74 17.63
C PRO A 197 5.75 -2.94 18.43
N THR A 198 6.47 -2.64 19.50
CA THR A 198 6.74 -3.58 20.58
C THR A 198 5.45 -3.98 21.30
N LEU A 199 5.47 -5.09 22.04
CA LEU A 199 4.29 -5.55 22.79
C LEU A 199 3.77 -4.47 23.76
N THR A 200 4.68 -3.73 24.41
CA THR A 200 4.32 -2.63 25.33
C THR A 200 3.63 -1.47 24.61
N GLU A 201 4.08 -1.11 23.41
CA GLU A 201 3.46 -0.04 22.61
C GLU A 201 2.08 -0.44 22.07
N MET A 202 1.80 -1.74 21.91
CA MET A 202 0.49 -2.18 21.44
C MET A 202 -0.64 -1.76 22.39
N ASP A 203 -0.41 -1.83 23.71
CA ASP A 203 -1.42 -1.52 24.72
C ASP A 203 -1.84 -0.04 24.68
N GLU A 204 -0.92 0.87 24.34
CA GLU A 204 -1.18 2.31 24.24
C GLU A 204 -2.04 2.71 23.03
N TYR A 205 -2.13 1.81 22.04
CA TYR A 205 -2.84 2.00 20.77
C TYR A 205 -4.23 1.37 20.75
N ALA A 206 -4.60 0.59 21.77
CA ALA A 206 -5.97 0.12 21.93
C ALA A 206 -6.92 1.29 22.22
N ASP A 207 -8.09 1.31 21.56
CA ASP A 207 -9.11 2.30 21.87
C ASP A 207 -9.81 2.01 23.22
N LYS A 208 -10.74 2.88 23.64
CA LYS A 208 -11.49 2.71 24.90
C LYS A 208 -12.27 1.39 25.00
N ARG A 209 -12.44 0.66 23.89
CA ARG A 209 -13.10 -0.64 23.81
C ARG A 209 -12.10 -1.79 23.67
N GLY A 210 -10.80 -1.53 23.78
CA GLY A 210 -9.74 -2.50 23.57
C GLY A 210 -9.47 -2.83 22.10
N ILE A 211 -10.04 -2.08 21.14
CA ILE A 211 -9.90 -2.40 19.72
C ILE A 211 -8.61 -1.79 19.19
N LEU A 212 -7.71 -2.66 18.71
CA LEU A 212 -6.55 -2.26 17.91
C LEU A 212 -6.97 -1.97 16.47
N ARG A 213 -6.52 -0.83 15.96
CA ARG A 213 -6.65 -0.47 14.54
C ARG A 213 -5.30 -0.55 13.86
N VAL A 214 -5.30 -1.13 12.68
CA VAL A 214 -4.11 -1.41 11.88
C VAL A 214 -4.15 -0.57 10.62
N SER A 215 -3.02 0.07 10.30
CA SER A 215 -2.78 0.66 9.00
C SER A 215 -2.34 -0.45 8.04
N MET A 216 -3.16 -0.70 7.03
CA MET A 216 -2.79 -1.56 5.91
C MET A 216 -2.12 -0.76 4.78
N ASN A 217 -1.45 0.35 5.12
CA ASN A 217 -0.70 1.20 4.21
C ASN A 217 -1.49 1.78 3.02
N ILE A 218 -2.78 2.08 3.23
CA ILE A 218 -3.61 2.81 2.26
C ILE A 218 -3.98 4.20 2.79
N PHE A 219 -3.51 5.22 2.08
CA PHE A 219 -3.65 6.62 2.46
C PHE A 219 -4.05 7.46 1.25
N SER A 220 -4.81 8.52 1.48
CA SER A 220 -5.06 9.58 0.50
C SER A 220 -4.40 10.84 1.00
N PHE A 221 -3.42 11.36 0.27
CA PHE A 221 -2.66 12.54 0.65
C PHE A 221 -2.92 13.69 -0.30
N PHE A 222 -2.63 14.89 0.18
CA PHE A 222 -2.38 16.05 -0.65
C PHE A 222 -0.87 16.19 -0.76
N GLY A 223 -0.34 16.15 -1.99
CA GLY A 223 1.10 16.02 -2.23
C GLY A 223 1.93 17.11 -1.60
N ASN A 224 1.44 18.35 -1.66
CA ASN A 224 2.18 19.52 -1.17
C ASN A 224 2.50 19.37 0.33
N GLU A 225 1.51 18.93 1.10
CA GLU A 225 1.64 18.79 2.55
C GLU A 225 2.48 17.57 2.94
N ILE A 226 2.33 16.42 2.27
CA ILE A 226 3.06 15.21 2.68
C ILE A 226 4.51 15.16 2.17
N PHE A 227 4.81 15.81 1.03
CA PHE A 227 6.09 15.69 0.34
C PHE A 227 7.31 16.08 1.18
N PRO A 228 7.30 17.19 1.96
CA PRO A 228 8.42 17.54 2.83
C PRO A 228 8.74 16.44 3.84
N TYR A 229 7.73 15.78 4.40
CA TYR A 229 7.90 14.70 5.38
C TYR A 229 8.40 13.40 4.75
N LEU A 230 8.03 13.11 3.50
CA LEU A 230 8.61 12.00 2.75
C LEU A 230 10.09 12.23 2.45
N LYS A 231 10.41 13.44 1.97
CA LYS A 231 11.78 13.83 1.60
C LYS A 231 12.74 13.77 2.78
N HIS A 232 12.30 14.25 3.95
CA HIS A 232 13.09 14.30 5.18
C HIS A 232 12.78 13.14 6.14
N CYS A 233 12.11 12.08 5.67
CA CYS A 233 11.84 10.91 6.50
C CYS A 233 13.17 10.29 6.97
N PRO A 234 13.38 10.14 8.29
CA PRO A 234 14.61 9.55 8.82
C PRO A 234 14.66 8.06 8.50
N LEU A 235 15.87 7.51 8.50
CA LEU A 235 16.09 6.07 8.51
C LEU A 235 15.79 5.53 9.91
N HIS A 236 15.08 4.41 9.97
CA HIS A 236 14.96 3.67 11.21
C HIS A 236 16.35 3.18 11.65
N PRO A 237 16.76 3.37 12.92
CA PRO A 237 18.12 3.08 13.39
C PRO A 237 18.56 1.63 13.14
N GLU A 238 17.66 0.68 13.39
CA GLU A 238 17.96 -0.76 13.18
C GLU A 238 17.69 -1.23 11.74
N ARG A 239 16.47 -0.99 11.22
CA ARG A 239 16.02 -1.51 9.93
C ARG A 239 16.67 -0.83 8.72
N GLN A 240 17.22 0.37 8.92
CA GLN A 240 17.82 1.20 7.88
C GLN A 240 16.85 1.43 6.71
N GLU A 241 15.60 1.73 7.05
CA GLU A 241 14.49 2.00 6.11
C GLU A 241 13.76 3.29 6.51
N LYS A 242 13.38 4.09 5.51
CA LYS A 242 12.45 5.21 5.59
C LYS A 242 11.02 4.66 5.45
N GLU A 243 10.29 4.66 6.55
CA GLU A 243 8.96 4.06 6.65
C GLU A 243 7.86 5.12 6.47
N LEU A 244 6.90 4.87 5.57
CA LEU A 244 5.78 5.79 5.33
C LEU A 244 5.01 6.16 6.62
N PRO A 245 4.72 5.23 7.55
CA PRO A 245 4.17 5.58 8.86
C PRO A 245 4.97 6.63 9.65
N THR A 246 6.30 6.64 9.55
CA THR A 246 7.15 7.63 10.21
C THR A 246 7.00 9.01 9.56
N ALA A 247 6.96 9.08 8.23
CA ALA A 247 6.66 10.34 7.54
C ALA A 247 5.26 10.87 7.90
N VAL A 248 4.27 9.99 7.97
CA VAL A 248 2.90 10.33 8.40
C VAL A 248 2.88 10.84 9.84
N ARG A 249 3.60 10.20 10.75
CA ARG A 249 3.71 10.65 12.14
C ARG A 249 4.30 12.05 12.24
N ASN A 250 5.37 12.33 11.50
CA ASN A 250 6.00 13.65 11.50
C ASN A 250 5.06 14.72 10.92
N CYS A 251 4.35 14.40 9.84
CA CYS A 251 3.30 15.26 9.29
C CYS A 251 2.18 15.55 10.30
N LEU A 252 1.80 14.55 11.10
CA LEU A 252 0.79 14.68 12.14
C LEU A 252 1.19 15.60 13.28
N ALA A 253 2.48 15.59 13.65
CA ALA A 253 3.02 16.42 14.72
C ALA A 253 2.88 17.91 14.39
N ASP A 254 3.16 18.27 13.14
CA ASP A 254 3.10 19.66 12.66
C ASP A 254 1.68 20.06 12.20
N HIS A 255 0.87 19.09 11.77
CA HIS A 255 -0.50 19.31 11.31
C HIS A 255 -1.52 18.39 12.04
N PRO A 256 -1.83 18.66 13.32
CA PRO A 256 -2.86 17.92 14.04
C PRO A 256 -4.23 18.00 13.35
N LYS A 257 -5.03 16.94 13.47
CA LYS A 257 -6.37 16.82 12.84
C LYS A 257 -6.37 16.97 11.30
N SER A 258 -5.25 16.77 10.62
CA SER A 258 -5.15 16.81 9.15
C SER A 258 -5.56 15.52 8.44
N ILE A 259 -5.51 14.37 9.13
CA ILE A 259 -5.79 13.05 8.54
C ILE A 259 -7.08 12.45 9.09
N ARG A 260 -8.07 12.31 8.21
CA ARG A 260 -9.32 11.60 8.52
C ARG A 260 -9.15 10.09 8.42
N MET A 261 -9.42 9.36 9.49
CA MET A 261 -9.49 7.90 9.47
C MET A 261 -10.91 7.43 9.19
N PHE A 262 -11.06 6.47 8.29
CA PHE A 262 -12.32 5.76 8.06
C PHE A 262 -12.22 4.32 8.57
N PRO A 263 -13.03 3.93 9.56
CA PRO A 263 -12.95 2.59 10.12
C PRO A 263 -13.50 1.55 9.14
N ILE A 264 -12.85 0.39 9.08
CA ILE A 264 -13.32 -0.77 8.33
C ILE A 264 -13.09 -2.04 9.15
N LYS A 265 -14.10 -2.92 9.17
CA LYS A 265 -14.01 -4.25 9.78
C LYS A 265 -14.26 -5.31 8.72
N LYS A 266 -13.19 -5.65 8.00
CA LYS A 266 -13.20 -6.62 6.92
C LYS A 266 -11.83 -7.28 6.83
N HIS A 267 -11.81 -8.51 6.37
CA HIS A 267 -10.57 -9.16 5.94
C HIS A 267 -10.03 -8.45 4.70
N LEU A 268 -8.70 -8.28 4.65
CA LEU A 268 -7.99 -7.71 3.52
C LEU A 268 -7.05 -8.80 2.97
N PRO A 269 -7.43 -9.47 1.87
CA PRO A 269 -6.56 -10.47 1.25
C PRO A 269 -5.23 -9.81 0.84
N ASP A 270 -4.13 -10.49 1.12
CA ASP A 270 -2.79 -10.04 0.77
C ASP A 270 -1.91 -11.18 0.29
N LEU A 271 -0.93 -10.87 -0.55
CA LEU A 271 0.05 -11.83 -1.05
C LEU A 271 1.36 -11.63 -0.29
N THR A 272 1.39 -12.09 0.96
CA THR A 272 2.62 -12.04 1.79
C THR A 272 3.31 -13.40 1.85
N GLN A 273 2.54 -14.49 1.92
CA GLN A 273 2.98 -15.88 1.99
C GLN A 273 2.46 -16.70 0.81
N ALA A 274 3.05 -17.88 0.59
CA ALA A 274 2.64 -18.79 -0.49
C ALA A 274 1.22 -19.34 -0.28
N GLU A 275 0.84 -19.60 0.97
CA GLU A 275 -0.48 -20.12 1.33
C GLU A 275 -1.60 -19.12 0.99
N ASP A 276 -1.30 -17.82 1.02
CA ASP A 276 -2.26 -16.77 0.70
C ASP A 276 -2.78 -16.87 -0.76
N ILE A 277 -2.03 -17.53 -1.67
CA ILE A 277 -2.48 -17.78 -3.05
C ILE A 277 -3.81 -18.56 -3.08
N LYS A 278 -3.99 -19.49 -2.14
CA LYS A 278 -5.20 -20.33 -2.06
C LYS A 278 -6.46 -19.55 -1.74
N GLU A 279 -6.34 -18.37 -1.10
CA GLU A 279 -7.48 -17.50 -0.79
C GLU A 279 -8.15 -16.93 -2.06
N PHE A 280 -7.51 -17.10 -3.23
CA PHE A 280 -7.98 -16.61 -4.51
C PHE A 280 -8.32 -17.72 -5.51
N ASP A 281 -8.37 -19.00 -5.08
CA ASP A 281 -8.57 -20.17 -5.97
C ASP A 281 -10.04 -20.48 -6.32
N ASP A 282 -11.01 -19.74 -5.76
CA ASP A 282 -12.44 -19.92 -6.02
C ASP A 282 -12.88 -19.49 -7.45
#